data_AF-A0A6I9Q4D1-F1
#
_entry.id   AF-A0A6I9Q4D1-F1
#
_cell.length_a   1.000
_cell.length_b   1.000
_cell.length_c   1.000
_cell.angle_alpha   90.00
_cell.angle_beta   90.00
_cell.angle_gamma   90.00
#
_symmetry.space_group_name_H-M   'P 1'
#
loop_
_entity.id
_entity.type
_entity.pdbx_description
1 polymer ?
#
loop_
_entity_poly.entity_id
_entity_poly.type
_entity_poly.pdbx_seq_one_letter_code
_entity_poly.pdbx_strand_id
1 'polypeptide(L)'
;MDFQKLLLDVGKDISGDDVKALAYLCTDLLDRNQTSVEARDLFRRLQDKDHLSAERPHLVKELLLIIQRNRLIRDLGLYDFTTSNLISPYRKLLYNLSEGITDDDLRNVKFLLIGKLDRRKLEENVSTLEVFLAMEHMDLINDTNLKLLETIVQSVCPTLKENINRFKALQETNISPSAEETGRQRSVSFPNDQNQVPQSLDLETAASRQLAEIFSSMNEVLGKYPMTAAKRGICLIVNNYKFAPGLKPREGTNLDAECLWKVFEWLGFETVLEKDLKGNEILSVMLELGGRDHNQMDCLVCCILSHGKEGSVHGVDGQPVLIKKLMESVNGSHCPSLAGKPKLFFIQACQGTSEQKAVYIEADGPAE
;
A
#
# COMPACT_ATOMS: atom_id res chain seq x y z
N MET A 1 -10.04 2.43 -30.38
CA MET A 1 -8.62 2.79 -30.16
C MET A 1 -7.78 1.76 -30.89
N ASP A 2 -6.71 2.16 -31.60
CA ASP A 2 -5.77 1.17 -32.13
C ASP A 2 -5.11 0.48 -30.93
N PHE A 3 -5.35 -0.82 -30.79
CA PHE A 3 -4.89 -1.61 -29.65
C PHE A 3 -3.36 -1.64 -29.58
N GLN A 4 -2.67 -1.63 -30.72
CA GLN A 4 -1.20 -1.58 -30.75
C GLN A 4 -0.68 -0.22 -30.27
N LYS A 5 -1.40 0.86 -30.60
CA LYS A 5 -1.10 2.19 -30.07
C LYS A 5 -1.27 2.23 -28.55
N LEU A 6 -2.34 1.63 -28.01
CA LEU A 6 -2.55 1.54 -26.56
C LEU A 6 -1.37 0.84 -25.85
N LEU A 7 -0.93 -0.32 -26.35
CA LEU A 7 0.19 -1.05 -25.76
C LEU A 7 1.51 -0.28 -25.85
N LEU A 8 1.71 0.47 -26.94
CA LEU A 8 2.87 1.34 -27.12
C LEU A 8 2.85 2.50 -26.11
N ASP A 9 1.70 3.14 -25.93
CA ASP A 9 1.54 4.26 -25.00
C ASP A 9 1.72 3.77 -23.54
N VAL A 10 1.15 2.62 -23.18
CA VAL A 10 1.43 1.96 -21.88
C VAL A 10 2.93 1.72 -21.71
N GLY A 11 3.59 1.13 -22.72
CA GLY A 11 5.01 0.79 -22.64
C GLY A 11 5.95 2.00 -22.51
N LYS A 12 5.54 3.18 -22.98
CA LYS A 12 6.30 4.43 -22.84
C LYS A 12 6.16 5.05 -21.44
N ASP A 13 4.99 4.90 -20.84
CA ASP A 13 4.61 5.60 -19.62
C ASP A 13 4.84 4.78 -18.32
N ILE A 14 5.31 3.53 -18.44
CA ILE A 14 5.71 2.69 -17.31
C ILE A 14 7.23 2.64 -17.14
N SER A 15 7.69 2.57 -15.89
CA SER A 15 9.12 2.52 -15.56
C SER A 15 9.73 1.13 -15.81
N GLY A 16 11.06 1.04 -15.85
CA GLY A 16 11.74 -0.26 -15.96
C GLY A 16 11.42 -1.23 -14.82
N ASP A 17 11.18 -0.72 -13.61
CA ASP A 17 10.78 -1.56 -12.48
C ASP A 17 9.31 -1.98 -12.56
N ASP A 18 8.44 -1.13 -13.13
CA ASP A 18 7.07 -1.56 -13.47
C ASP A 18 7.09 -2.69 -14.49
N VAL A 19 7.93 -2.63 -15.52
CA VAL A 19 8.06 -3.71 -16.52
C VAL A 19 8.45 -5.02 -15.85
N LYS A 20 9.39 -4.99 -14.89
CA LYS A 20 9.77 -6.17 -14.11
C LYS A 20 8.61 -6.67 -13.25
N ALA A 21 7.85 -5.78 -12.60
CA ALA A 21 6.68 -6.15 -11.83
C ALA A 21 5.59 -6.78 -12.70
N LEU A 22 5.31 -6.20 -13.88
CA LEU A 22 4.37 -6.76 -14.85
C LEU A 22 4.82 -8.15 -15.34
N ALA A 23 6.11 -8.30 -15.65
CA ALA A 23 6.68 -9.58 -16.04
C ALA A 23 6.55 -10.63 -14.92
N TYR A 24 6.82 -10.23 -13.67
CA TYR A 24 6.63 -11.09 -12.50
C TYR A 24 5.17 -11.54 -12.35
N LEU A 25 4.22 -10.61 -12.41
CA LEU A 25 2.79 -10.90 -12.28
C LEU A 25 2.31 -11.86 -13.37
N CYS A 26 2.86 -11.74 -14.59
CA CYS A 26 2.52 -12.58 -15.73
C CYS A 26 3.27 -13.92 -15.78
N THR A 27 4.07 -14.28 -14.76
CA THR A 27 4.90 -15.50 -14.77
C THR A 27 4.07 -16.78 -15.04
N ASP A 28 2.86 -16.85 -14.48
CA ASP A 28 1.96 -18.00 -14.64
C ASP A 28 1.34 -18.07 -16.05
N LEU A 29 1.33 -16.96 -16.79
CA LEU A 29 0.76 -16.84 -18.15
C LEU A 29 1.82 -17.06 -19.25
N LEU A 30 3.10 -16.97 -18.92
CA LEU A 30 4.21 -16.90 -19.89
C LEU A 30 5.12 -18.14 -19.89
N ASP A 31 4.74 -19.22 -19.18
CA ASP A 31 5.49 -20.47 -19.06
C ASP A 31 6.97 -20.26 -18.67
N ARG A 32 7.21 -19.92 -17.38
CA ARG A 32 8.46 -19.84 -16.60
C ARG A 32 9.76 -19.39 -17.32
N ASN A 33 10.41 -18.42 -16.66
CA ASN A 33 11.66 -17.73 -17.01
C ASN A 33 11.55 -16.84 -18.23
N GLN A 34 11.39 -15.54 -18.00
CA GLN A 34 11.91 -14.53 -18.89
C GLN A 34 11.97 -13.18 -18.16
N THR A 35 13.19 -12.73 -17.89
CA THR A 35 13.52 -11.33 -17.58
C THR A 35 13.25 -10.49 -18.82
N SER A 36 11.97 -10.19 -19.12
CA SER A 36 11.65 -9.24 -20.18
C SER A 36 12.16 -7.87 -19.73
N VAL A 37 13.09 -7.30 -20.48
CA VAL A 37 13.68 -5.99 -20.18
C VAL A 37 12.79 -4.85 -20.69
N GLU A 38 11.95 -5.13 -21.71
CA GLU A 38 11.10 -4.13 -22.35
C GLU A 38 9.61 -4.50 -22.27
N ALA A 39 8.77 -3.47 -22.06
CA ALA A 39 7.31 -3.58 -22.04
C ALA A 39 6.75 -4.15 -23.36
N ARG A 40 7.33 -3.73 -24.49
CA ARG A 40 6.90 -4.17 -25.83
C ARG A 40 7.04 -5.67 -26.02
N ASP A 41 8.15 -6.24 -25.56
CA ASP A 41 8.41 -7.68 -25.70
C ASP A 41 7.51 -8.49 -24.76
N LEU A 42 7.23 -7.97 -23.56
CA LEU A 42 6.28 -8.56 -22.64
C LEU A 42 4.87 -8.61 -23.26
N PHE A 43 4.37 -7.49 -23.78
CA PHE A 43 3.05 -7.45 -24.39
C PHE A 43 2.97 -8.34 -25.63
N ARG A 44 3.98 -8.33 -26.51
CA ARG A 44 4.01 -9.23 -27.68
C ARG A 44 3.83 -10.69 -27.27
N ARG A 45 4.53 -11.15 -26.23
CA ARG A 45 4.42 -12.54 -25.76
C ARG A 45 3.04 -12.86 -25.18
N LEU A 46 2.43 -11.92 -24.45
CA LEU A 46 1.06 -12.07 -23.97
C LEU A 46 0.06 -12.15 -25.13
N GLN A 47 0.32 -11.45 -26.23
CA GLN A 47 -0.47 -11.58 -27.46
C GLN A 47 -0.24 -12.94 -28.14
N ASP A 48 1.00 -13.41 -28.24
CA ASP A 48 1.34 -14.71 -28.83
C ASP A 48 0.68 -15.90 -28.08
N LYS A 49 0.40 -15.72 -26.78
CA LYS A 49 -0.29 -16.69 -25.91
C LYS A 49 -1.81 -16.50 -25.85
N ASP A 50 -2.38 -15.59 -26.64
CA ASP A 50 -3.82 -15.24 -26.67
C ASP A 50 -4.40 -14.72 -25.33
N HIS A 51 -3.53 -14.28 -24.43
CA HIS A 51 -3.91 -13.64 -23.16
C HIS A 51 -4.18 -12.14 -23.33
N LEU A 52 -3.76 -11.55 -24.44
CA LEU A 52 -3.88 -10.13 -24.70
C LEU A 52 -4.26 -9.86 -26.16
N SER A 53 -5.39 -9.21 -26.39
CA SER A 53 -5.85 -8.84 -27.73
C SER A 53 -6.76 -7.61 -27.68
N ALA A 54 -7.11 -7.05 -28.84
CA ALA A 54 -8.06 -5.94 -28.91
C ALA A 54 -9.45 -6.30 -28.32
N GLU A 55 -9.81 -7.59 -28.35
CA GLU A 55 -11.04 -8.14 -27.79
C GLU A 55 -10.89 -8.48 -26.30
N ARG A 56 -9.65 -8.56 -25.79
CA ARG A 56 -9.31 -8.89 -24.39
C ARG A 56 -8.33 -7.86 -23.78
N PRO A 57 -8.68 -6.58 -23.68
CA PRO A 57 -7.82 -5.55 -23.08
C PRO A 57 -7.82 -5.57 -21.54
N HIS A 58 -8.68 -6.38 -20.92
CA HIS A 58 -8.89 -6.43 -19.47
C HIS A 58 -7.63 -6.80 -18.68
N LEU A 59 -6.72 -7.59 -19.26
CA LEU A 59 -5.47 -7.97 -18.61
C LEU A 59 -4.58 -6.74 -18.36
N VAL A 60 -4.49 -5.82 -19.34
CA VAL A 60 -3.72 -4.57 -19.18
C VAL A 60 -4.31 -3.73 -18.06
N LYS A 61 -5.64 -3.61 -17.99
CA LYS A 61 -6.29 -2.91 -16.89
C LYS A 61 -6.00 -3.57 -15.54
N GLU A 62 -6.15 -4.90 -15.44
CA GLU A 62 -5.87 -5.65 -14.21
C GLU A 62 -4.42 -5.43 -13.74
N LEU A 63 -3.46 -5.55 -14.66
CA LEU A 63 -2.05 -5.34 -14.40
C LEU A 63 -1.75 -3.92 -13.90
N LEU A 64 -2.25 -2.89 -14.60
CA LEU A 64 -2.06 -1.49 -14.23
C LEU A 64 -2.69 -1.15 -12.87
N LEU A 65 -3.81 -1.80 -12.51
CA LEU A 65 -4.41 -1.65 -11.19
C LEU A 65 -3.53 -2.26 -10.10
N ILE A 66 -2.97 -3.45 -10.33
CA ILE A 66 -2.10 -4.12 -9.36
C ILE A 66 -0.86 -3.25 -9.07
N ILE A 67 -0.21 -2.73 -10.11
CA ILE A 67 0.96 -1.83 -9.96
C ILE A 67 0.58 -0.37 -9.67
N GLN A 68 -0.69 -0.11 -9.34
CA GLN A 68 -1.23 1.20 -8.93
C GLN A 68 -1.01 2.36 -9.93
N ARG A 69 -0.96 2.08 -11.23
CA ARG A 69 -0.84 3.09 -12.31
C ARG A 69 -2.21 3.67 -12.69
N ASN A 70 -2.93 4.19 -11.69
CA ASN A 70 -4.30 4.71 -11.83
C ASN A 70 -4.43 5.89 -12.81
N ARG A 71 -3.39 6.74 -12.91
CA ARG A 71 -3.35 7.83 -13.89
C ARG A 71 -3.31 7.30 -15.32
N LEU A 72 -2.50 6.29 -15.60
CA LEU A 72 -2.39 5.70 -16.93
C LEU A 72 -3.70 5.01 -17.36
N ILE A 73 -4.41 4.40 -16.42
CA ILE A 73 -5.77 3.85 -16.65
C ILE A 73 -6.73 4.96 -17.10
N ARG A 74 -6.63 6.15 -16.49
CA ARG A 74 -7.43 7.32 -16.86
C ARG A 74 -7.14 7.81 -18.26
N ASP A 75 -5.86 8.07 -18.50
CA ASP A 75 -5.41 8.75 -19.70
C ASP A 75 -5.63 7.87 -20.95
N LEU A 76 -5.62 6.55 -20.77
CA LEU A 76 -5.91 5.57 -21.82
C LEU A 76 -7.40 5.17 -21.91
N GLY A 77 -8.29 5.77 -21.11
CA GLY A 77 -9.73 5.48 -21.15
C GLY A 77 -10.08 4.02 -20.85
N LEU A 78 -9.33 3.36 -19.97
CA LEU A 78 -9.53 1.93 -19.63
C LEU A 78 -10.68 1.69 -18.63
N TYR A 79 -11.52 2.70 -18.37
CA TYR A 79 -12.62 2.62 -17.39
C TYR A 79 -13.70 1.64 -17.77
N ASP A 80 -14.03 1.58 -19.06
CA ASP A 80 -15.18 0.83 -19.57
C ASP A 80 -14.97 -0.70 -19.55
N PHE A 81 -13.74 -1.16 -19.36
CA PHE A 81 -13.43 -2.58 -19.31
C PHE A 81 -13.62 -3.15 -17.90
N THR A 82 -14.37 -4.23 -17.74
CA THR A 82 -14.36 -4.99 -16.48
C THR A 82 -12.97 -5.58 -16.24
N THR A 83 -12.46 -5.51 -15.01
CA THR A 83 -11.20 -6.16 -14.65
C THR A 83 -11.31 -7.66 -14.77
N SER A 84 -10.28 -8.31 -15.30
CA SER A 84 -10.17 -9.76 -15.24
C SER A 84 -9.66 -10.24 -13.88
N ASN A 85 -9.77 -11.56 -13.66
CA ASN A 85 -9.08 -12.28 -12.60
C ASN A 85 -8.04 -13.24 -13.21
N LEU A 86 -7.30 -12.76 -14.23
CA LEU A 86 -6.31 -13.58 -14.94
C LEU A 86 -5.03 -13.71 -14.13
N ILE A 87 -4.68 -12.70 -13.32
CA ILE A 87 -3.52 -12.78 -12.44
C ILE A 87 -3.91 -13.52 -11.16
N SER A 88 -3.17 -14.59 -10.86
CA SER A 88 -3.48 -15.48 -9.75
C SER A 88 -3.44 -14.73 -8.41
N PRO A 89 -4.32 -15.08 -7.44
CA PRO A 89 -4.29 -14.48 -6.11
C PRO A 89 -2.93 -14.66 -5.42
N TYR A 90 -2.20 -15.73 -5.73
CA TYR A 90 -0.85 -16.00 -5.22
C TYR A 90 0.17 -14.98 -5.75
N ARG A 91 0.16 -14.67 -7.06
CA ARG A 91 1.03 -13.62 -7.63
C ARG A 91 0.73 -12.25 -7.04
N LYS A 92 -0.56 -11.92 -6.85
CA LYS A 92 -1.01 -10.70 -6.18
C LYS A 92 -0.50 -10.62 -4.74
N LEU A 93 -0.54 -11.73 -3.99
CA LEU A 93 0.01 -11.79 -2.63
C LEU A 93 1.50 -11.46 -2.62
N LEU A 94 2.30 -12.16 -3.44
CA LEU A 94 3.75 -11.99 -3.44
C LEU A 94 4.18 -10.59 -3.89
N TYR A 95 3.50 -10.01 -4.87
CA TYR A 95 3.73 -8.62 -5.27
C TYR A 95 3.38 -7.63 -4.15
N ASN A 96 2.22 -7.78 -3.52
CA ASN A 96 1.84 -6.90 -2.40
C ASN A 96 2.83 -7.02 -1.21
N LEU A 97 3.39 -8.20 -0.98
CA LEU A 97 4.45 -8.37 0.02
C LEU A 97 5.74 -7.67 -0.41
N SER A 98 6.12 -7.73 -1.69
CA SER A 98 7.34 -7.07 -2.15
C SER A 98 7.28 -5.55 -2.03
N GLU A 99 6.11 -4.94 -2.30
CA GLU A 99 5.91 -3.50 -2.14
C GLU A 99 6.00 -3.04 -0.67
N GLY A 100 5.71 -3.95 0.27
CA GLY A 100 5.77 -3.66 1.71
C GLY A 100 7.13 -3.94 2.36
N ILE A 101 8.05 -4.61 1.67
CA ILE A 101 9.37 -5.00 2.20
C ILE A 101 10.38 -3.90 1.87
N THR A 102 10.99 -3.31 2.89
CA THR A 102 12.05 -2.32 2.72
C THR A 102 13.39 -2.96 2.32
N ASP A 103 14.37 -2.16 1.89
CA ASP A 103 15.72 -2.66 1.58
C ASP A 103 16.40 -3.31 2.80
N ASP A 104 16.15 -2.78 4.00
CA ASP A 104 16.64 -3.34 5.27
C ASP A 104 16.00 -4.69 5.57
N ASP A 105 14.68 -4.77 5.37
CA ASP A 105 13.94 -6.01 5.49
C ASP A 105 14.45 -7.04 4.48
N LEU A 106 14.66 -6.63 3.23
CA LEU A 106 15.20 -7.51 2.19
C LEU A 106 16.60 -8.03 2.53
N ARG A 107 17.47 -7.21 3.14
CA ARG A 107 18.77 -7.68 3.66
C ARG A 107 18.59 -8.77 4.71
N ASN A 108 17.63 -8.62 5.63
CA ASN A 108 17.30 -9.62 6.63
C ASN A 108 16.67 -10.88 6.01
N VAL A 109 15.77 -10.74 5.04
CA VAL A 109 15.21 -11.86 4.27
C VAL A 109 16.32 -12.65 3.59
N LYS A 110 17.24 -11.96 2.90
CA LYS A 110 18.40 -12.59 2.24
C LYS A 110 19.27 -13.34 3.24
N PHE A 111 19.51 -12.75 4.41
CA PHE A 111 20.27 -13.39 5.50
C PHE A 111 19.61 -14.68 5.99
N LEU A 112 18.29 -14.68 6.22
CA LEU A 112 17.53 -15.86 6.66
C LEU A 112 17.47 -16.97 5.60
N LEU A 113 17.71 -16.63 4.33
CA LEU A 113 17.73 -17.57 3.20
C LEU A 113 19.14 -18.11 2.88
N ILE A 114 20.18 -17.66 3.60
CA ILE A 114 21.53 -18.22 3.47
C ILE A 114 21.49 -19.71 3.79
N GLY A 115 22.00 -20.53 2.86
CA GLY A 115 21.99 -21.99 2.98
C GLY A 115 20.70 -22.66 2.47
N LYS A 116 19.67 -21.88 2.09
CA LYS A 116 18.49 -22.35 1.36
C LYS A 116 18.52 -21.98 -0.12
N LEU A 117 19.08 -20.81 -0.44
CA LEU A 117 19.27 -20.32 -1.81
C LEU A 117 20.75 -20.15 -2.16
N ASP A 118 21.04 -20.23 -3.46
CA ASP A 118 22.37 -19.92 -4.00
C ASP A 118 22.76 -18.47 -3.67
N ARG A 119 24.03 -18.24 -3.31
CA ARG A 119 24.53 -16.88 -2.98
C ARG A 119 24.28 -15.86 -4.09
N ARG A 120 24.31 -16.29 -5.36
CA ARG A 120 24.01 -15.45 -6.54
C ARG A 120 22.58 -14.90 -6.52
N LYS A 121 21.62 -15.64 -5.96
CA LYS A 121 20.21 -15.23 -5.82
C LYS A 121 19.99 -14.36 -4.57
N LEU A 122 21.05 -14.02 -3.84
CA LEU A 122 21.03 -13.25 -2.59
C LEU A 122 21.99 -12.05 -2.64
N GLU A 123 22.48 -11.67 -3.83
CA GLU A 123 23.35 -10.51 -4.03
C GLU A 123 22.61 -9.19 -3.75
N GLU A 124 23.34 -8.10 -3.49
CA GLU A 124 22.75 -6.81 -3.09
C GLU A 124 21.75 -6.26 -4.10
N ASN A 125 22.05 -6.42 -5.40
CA ASN A 125 21.22 -5.95 -6.52
C ASN A 125 19.95 -6.80 -6.78
N VAL A 126 19.77 -7.93 -6.10
CA VAL A 126 18.61 -8.80 -6.29
C VAL A 126 17.40 -8.23 -5.55
N SER A 127 16.29 -8.02 -6.25
CA SER A 127 15.03 -7.50 -5.69
C SER A 127 14.25 -8.55 -4.89
N THR A 128 13.28 -8.11 -4.09
CA THR A 128 12.38 -8.99 -3.33
C THR A 128 11.62 -9.97 -4.22
N LEU A 129 11.12 -9.51 -5.38
CA LEU A 129 10.42 -10.35 -6.35
C LEU A 129 11.34 -11.44 -6.93
N GLU A 130 12.60 -11.11 -7.21
CA GLU A 130 13.58 -12.09 -7.69
C GLU A 130 13.93 -13.13 -6.61
N VAL A 131 14.00 -12.72 -5.34
CA VAL A 131 14.15 -13.65 -4.21
C VAL A 131 12.92 -14.58 -4.11
N PHE A 132 11.71 -14.05 -4.25
CA PHE A 132 10.49 -14.88 -4.23
C PHE A 132 10.46 -15.87 -5.40
N LEU A 133 10.81 -15.45 -6.63
CA LEU A 133 10.97 -16.38 -7.75
C LEU A 133 12.02 -17.46 -7.48
N ALA A 134 13.15 -17.09 -6.86
CA ALA A 134 14.17 -18.04 -6.47
C ALA A 134 13.66 -19.06 -5.44
N MET A 135 12.85 -18.61 -4.47
CA MET A 135 12.21 -19.49 -3.49
C MET A 135 11.21 -20.45 -4.15
N GLU A 136 10.42 -19.98 -5.11
CA GLU A 136 9.50 -20.81 -5.91
C GLU A 136 10.25 -21.84 -6.76
N HIS A 137 11.35 -21.45 -7.41
CA HIS A 137 12.17 -22.36 -8.22
C HIS A 137 12.84 -23.47 -7.39
N MET A 138 13.09 -23.20 -6.11
CA MET A 138 13.63 -24.18 -5.17
C MET A 138 12.53 -24.95 -4.41
N ASP A 139 11.27 -24.78 -4.82
CA ASP A 139 10.06 -25.38 -4.19
C ASP A 139 9.96 -25.11 -2.68
N LEU A 140 10.50 -23.97 -2.24
CA LEU A 140 10.43 -23.54 -0.85
C LEU A 140 9.10 -22.87 -0.52
N ILE A 141 8.45 -22.28 -1.54
CA ILE A 141 7.14 -21.64 -1.46
C ILE A 141 6.35 -21.93 -2.72
N ASN A 142 5.03 -22.07 -2.58
CA ASN A 142 4.06 -22.10 -3.67
C ASN A 142 2.68 -21.67 -3.13
N ASP A 143 1.65 -21.67 -3.97
CA ASP A 143 0.28 -21.29 -3.61
C ASP A 143 -0.33 -22.11 -2.47
N THR A 144 0.09 -23.37 -2.31
CA THR A 144 -0.35 -24.25 -1.22
C THR A 144 0.59 -24.28 -0.01
N ASN A 145 1.87 -23.94 -0.20
CA ASN A 145 2.91 -24.00 0.82
C ASN A 145 3.52 -22.63 1.07
N LEU A 146 2.99 -21.92 2.07
CA LEU A 146 3.50 -20.60 2.48
C LEU A 146 4.28 -20.62 3.81
N LYS A 147 4.56 -21.79 4.38
CA LYS A 147 5.09 -21.90 5.75
C LYS A 147 6.42 -21.18 5.94
N LEU A 148 7.34 -21.33 4.97
CA LEU A 148 8.63 -20.65 5.03
C LEU A 148 8.46 -19.13 4.85
N LEU A 149 7.63 -18.71 3.88
CA LEU A 149 7.35 -17.29 3.64
C LEU A 149 6.77 -16.63 4.88
N GLU A 150 5.80 -17.27 5.53
CA GLU A 150 5.18 -16.79 6.76
C GLU A 150 6.21 -16.68 7.90
N THR A 151 7.10 -17.66 8.04
CA THR A 151 8.16 -17.62 9.06
C THR A 151 9.11 -16.44 8.84
N ILE A 152 9.50 -16.19 7.58
CA ILE A 152 10.36 -15.08 7.20
C ILE A 152 9.66 -13.74 7.45
N VAL A 153 8.44 -13.58 6.93
CA VAL A 153 7.65 -12.34 7.08
C VAL A 153 7.37 -12.05 8.56
N GLN A 154 7.01 -13.06 9.36
CA GLN A 154 6.81 -12.91 10.80
C GLN A 154 8.07 -12.41 11.52
N SER A 155 9.25 -12.85 11.07
CA SER A 155 10.54 -12.51 11.66
C SER A 155 11.04 -11.14 11.24
N VAL A 156 10.81 -10.75 9.98
CA VAL A 156 11.39 -9.54 9.40
C VAL A 156 10.40 -8.38 9.42
N CYS A 157 9.18 -8.59 8.94
CA CYS A 157 8.17 -7.56 8.73
C CYS A 157 6.77 -8.08 9.16
N PRO A 158 6.53 -8.25 10.49
CA PRO A 158 5.33 -8.92 11.00
C PRO A 158 4.02 -8.21 10.63
N THR A 159 4.07 -6.92 10.31
CA THR A 159 2.92 -6.14 9.83
C THR A 159 2.35 -6.69 8.52
N LEU A 160 3.18 -7.31 7.68
CA LEU A 160 2.75 -7.87 6.39
C LEU A 160 2.16 -9.28 6.51
N LYS A 161 2.24 -9.91 7.69
CA LYS A 161 1.71 -11.26 7.91
C LYS A 161 0.20 -11.33 7.64
N GLU A 162 -0.52 -10.24 7.87
CA GLU A 162 -1.96 -10.19 7.62
C GLU A 162 -2.31 -10.44 6.15
N ASN A 163 -1.44 -10.05 5.21
CA ASN A 163 -1.64 -10.36 3.79
C ASN A 163 -1.63 -11.87 3.53
N ILE A 164 -0.76 -12.61 4.22
CA ILE A 164 -0.66 -14.08 4.13
C ILE A 164 -1.89 -14.73 4.77
N ASN A 165 -2.30 -14.27 5.96
CA ASN A 165 -3.50 -14.78 6.65
C ASN A 165 -4.74 -14.63 5.78
N ARG A 166 -4.93 -13.45 5.19
CA ARG A 166 -6.06 -13.16 4.31
C ARG A 166 -6.06 -14.07 3.08
N PHE A 167 -4.91 -14.28 2.47
CA PHE A 167 -4.79 -15.20 1.34
C PHE A 167 -5.17 -16.63 1.71
N LYS A 168 -4.74 -17.13 2.88
CA LYS A 168 -5.13 -18.45 3.37
C LYS A 168 -6.64 -18.55 3.65
N ALA A 169 -7.23 -17.53 4.28
CA ALA A 169 -8.66 -17.49 4.54
C ALA A 169 -9.50 -17.59 3.24
N LEU A 170 -9.05 -16.91 2.17
CA LEU A 170 -9.69 -16.99 0.86
C LEU A 170 -9.56 -18.37 0.20
N GLN A 171 -8.53 -19.15 0.52
CA GLN A 171 -8.43 -20.54 0.05
C GLN A 171 -9.37 -21.47 0.81
N GLU A 172 -9.48 -21.30 2.12
CA GLU A 172 -10.35 -22.12 2.97
C GLU A 172 -11.84 -21.95 2.62
N THR A 173 -12.27 -20.74 2.24
CA THR A 173 -13.64 -20.49 1.76
C THR A 173 -13.97 -21.17 0.44
N ASN A 174 -12.96 -21.51 -0.37
CA ASN A 174 -13.13 -22.22 -1.64
C ASN A 174 -13.06 -23.75 -1.50
N ILE A 175 -12.77 -24.26 -0.29
CA ILE A 175 -12.66 -25.68 0.04
C ILE A 175 -13.69 -26.01 1.14
N SER A 176 -14.98 -25.98 0.81
CA SER A 176 -16.01 -26.68 1.61
C SER A 176 -16.56 -27.86 0.80
N PRO A 177 -16.61 -29.08 1.37
CA PRO A 177 -17.05 -30.27 0.65
C PRO A 177 -18.56 -30.29 0.44
N SER A 178 -18.96 -30.79 -0.73
CA SER A 178 -20.28 -31.33 -1.00
C SER A 178 -20.77 -32.24 0.13
N ALA A 179 -21.87 -31.86 0.78
CA ALA A 179 -22.71 -32.79 1.53
C ALA A 179 -23.96 -33.11 0.70
N GLU A 180 -24.23 -34.41 0.59
CA GLU A 180 -25.22 -35.06 -0.24
C GLU A 180 -26.68 -34.77 0.12
N GLU A 181 -27.51 -34.84 -0.92
CA GLU A 181 -28.91 -35.31 -0.98
C GLU A 181 -30.03 -34.55 -0.25
N THR A 182 -30.97 -34.02 -1.04
CA THR A 182 -32.22 -34.74 -1.34
C THR A 182 -32.95 -34.10 -2.51
N GLY A 183 -33.43 -34.94 -3.43
CA GLY A 183 -33.81 -34.55 -4.78
C GLY A 183 -35.12 -33.78 -4.94
N ARG A 184 -35.19 -33.12 -6.10
CA ARG A 184 -36.41 -33.07 -6.93
C ARG A 184 -36.03 -32.61 -8.34
N GLN A 185 -35.98 -33.56 -9.26
CA GLN A 185 -36.06 -33.28 -10.69
C GLN A 185 -37.43 -32.66 -10.99
N ARG A 186 -37.42 -31.45 -11.55
CA ARG A 186 -38.49 -30.98 -12.43
C ARG A 186 -37.87 -30.33 -13.65
N SER A 187 -37.81 -31.13 -14.71
CA SER A 187 -37.76 -30.71 -16.09
C SER A 187 -38.99 -29.88 -16.43
N VAL A 188 -38.83 -28.65 -16.89
CA VAL A 188 -39.75 -28.04 -17.87
C VAL A 188 -38.98 -27.09 -18.78
N SER A 189 -39.23 -27.29 -20.06
CA SER A 189 -38.79 -26.67 -21.30
C SER A 189 -38.75 -25.13 -21.37
N PHE A 190 -37.80 -24.64 -22.17
CA PHE A 190 -37.84 -23.34 -22.85
C PHE A 190 -39.09 -23.22 -23.76
N PRO A 191 -39.60 -22.00 -23.94
CA PRO A 191 -39.68 -21.49 -25.30
C PRO A 191 -39.13 -20.07 -25.46
N ASN A 192 -38.57 -19.88 -26.66
CA ASN A 192 -38.11 -18.66 -27.28
C ASN A 192 -39.29 -17.72 -27.58
N ASP A 193 -39.18 -16.40 -27.34
CA ASP A 193 -39.45 -15.38 -28.38
C ASP A 193 -39.13 -13.94 -27.94
N GLN A 194 -38.23 -13.33 -28.72
CA GLN A 194 -38.23 -11.98 -29.31
C GLN A 194 -38.70 -10.74 -28.52
N ASN A 195 -37.70 -9.87 -28.28
CA ASN A 195 -37.65 -8.41 -28.50
C ASN A 195 -38.89 -7.54 -28.19
N GLN A 196 -38.80 -6.78 -27.08
CA GLN A 196 -39.22 -5.37 -27.03
C GLN A 196 -38.26 -4.55 -26.12
N VAL A 197 -37.76 -3.43 -26.63
CA VAL A 197 -37.12 -2.29 -25.93
C VAL A 197 -38.22 -1.22 -25.81
N PRO A 198 -38.41 -0.43 -24.72
CA PRO A 198 -37.43 0.49 -24.10
C PRO A 198 -37.55 0.56 -22.54
N GLN A 199 -36.75 1.27 -21.73
CA GLN A 199 -36.42 2.70 -21.78
C GLN A 199 -35.43 3.05 -20.66
N SER A 200 -34.53 3.98 -20.95
CA SER A 200 -33.46 4.54 -20.12
C SER A 200 -33.98 5.46 -19.00
N LEU A 201 -33.58 5.21 -17.74
CA LEU A 201 -33.34 6.20 -16.67
C LEU A 201 -32.60 5.48 -15.51
N ASP A 202 -31.64 6.17 -14.88
CA ASP A 202 -30.95 5.86 -13.61
C ASP A 202 -29.58 5.10 -13.61
N LEU A 203 -28.70 5.32 -14.60
CA LEU A 203 -27.35 4.71 -14.59
C LEU A 203 -26.30 5.48 -13.77
N GLU A 204 -26.41 6.81 -13.62
CA GLU A 204 -25.44 7.62 -12.84
C GLU A 204 -25.55 7.34 -11.32
N THR A 205 -26.75 7.05 -10.83
CA THR A 205 -26.97 6.64 -9.43
C THR A 205 -26.46 5.22 -9.17
N ALA A 206 -26.50 4.34 -10.17
CA ALA A 206 -26.00 2.98 -10.09
C ALA A 206 -24.46 2.95 -10.04
N ALA A 207 -23.76 3.75 -10.85
CA ALA A 207 -22.30 3.81 -10.87
C ALA A 207 -21.72 4.38 -9.56
N SER A 208 -22.37 5.39 -8.97
CA SER A 208 -21.98 5.92 -7.65
C SER A 208 -22.26 4.93 -6.52
N ARG A 209 -23.33 4.12 -6.63
CA ARG A 209 -23.58 2.98 -5.73
C ARG A 209 -22.55 1.87 -5.91
N GLN A 210 -22.16 1.55 -7.13
CA GLN A 210 -21.17 0.50 -7.43
C GLN A 210 -19.75 0.89 -6.98
N LEU A 211 -19.35 2.14 -7.15
CA LEU A 211 -18.10 2.66 -6.58
C LEU A 211 -18.15 2.68 -5.04
N ALA A 212 -19.28 3.06 -4.45
CA ALA A 212 -19.48 2.96 -3.01
C ALA A 212 -19.47 1.50 -2.53
N GLU A 213 -20.00 0.55 -3.30
CA GLU A 213 -19.97 -0.90 -3.04
C GLU A 213 -18.57 -1.47 -3.21
N ILE A 214 -17.76 -1.01 -4.16
CA ILE A 214 -16.36 -1.42 -4.34
C ILE A 214 -15.49 -0.83 -3.21
N PHE A 215 -15.68 0.44 -2.84
CA PHE A 215 -15.00 1.02 -1.67
C PHE A 215 -15.51 0.41 -0.35
N SER A 216 -16.76 -0.03 -0.28
CA SER A 216 -17.32 -0.78 0.85
C SER A 216 -16.75 -2.19 0.90
N SER A 217 -16.64 -2.87 -0.24
CA SER A 217 -16.06 -4.20 -0.41
C SER A 217 -14.55 -4.19 -0.11
N MET A 218 -13.80 -3.19 -0.57
CA MET A 218 -12.39 -3.00 -0.20
C MET A 218 -12.23 -2.68 1.29
N ASN A 219 -13.17 -1.93 1.88
CA ASN A 219 -13.22 -1.70 3.32
C ASN A 219 -13.68 -2.93 4.12
N GLU A 220 -14.46 -3.85 3.54
CA GLU A 220 -14.79 -5.16 4.11
C GLU A 220 -13.57 -6.10 4.03
N VAL A 221 -12.76 -5.96 2.98
CA VAL A 221 -11.55 -6.77 2.69
C VAL A 221 -10.30 -6.31 3.46
N LEU A 222 -10.27 -5.07 3.98
CA LEU A 222 -9.24 -4.54 4.91
C LEU A 222 -9.76 -4.32 6.34
N GLY A 223 -11.08 -4.38 6.55
CA GLY A 223 -11.74 -3.89 7.75
C GLY A 223 -11.59 -2.37 7.88
N LYS A 224 -12.69 -1.65 8.18
CA LYS A 224 -12.55 -0.26 8.66
C LYS A 224 -12.05 -0.31 10.09
N TYR A 225 -10.97 0.40 10.39
CA TYR A 225 -10.62 0.63 11.79
C TYR A 225 -11.80 1.36 12.47
N PRO A 226 -12.43 0.75 13.49
CA PRO A 226 -13.59 1.36 14.13
C PRO A 226 -13.12 2.61 14.88
N MET A 227 -13.62 3.76 14.46
CA MET A 227 -13.38 5.05 15.11
C MET A 227 -14.66 5.47 15.84
N THR A 228 -15.06 4.64 16.79
CA THR A 228 -16.38 4.68 17.44
C THR A 228 -16.30 4.96 18.94
N ALA A 229 -15.11 5.21 19.49
CA ALA A 229 -14.96 5.60 20.88
C ALA A 229 -15.55 7.01 21.14
N ALA A 230 -15.68 7.37 22.41
CA ALA A 230 -16.26 8.65 22.82
C ALA A 230 -15.46 9.85 22.29
N LYS A 231 -14.14 9.70 22.12
CA LYS A 231 -13.24 10.68 21.51
C LYS A 231 -12.42 10.02 20.40
N ARG A 232 -12.10 10.77 19.34
CA ARG A 232 -11.22 10.27 18.27
C ARG A 232 -9.81 10.00 18.78
N GLY A 233 -9.27 10.91 19.59
CA GLY A 233 -7.90 10.83 20.06
C GLY A 233 -7.30 12.19 20.38
N ILE A 234 -6.05 12.18 20.80
CA ILE A 234 -5.22 13.38 20.93
C ILE A 234 -4.39 13.52 19.65
N CYS A 235 -4.28 14.75 19.16
CA CYS A 235 -3.31 15.13 18.13
C CYS A 235 -2.29 16.08 18.75
N LEU A 236 -1.08 15.59 19.00
CA LEU A 236 0.04 16.43 19.43
C LEU A 236 0.75 17.01 18.21
N ILE A 237 0.90 18.33 18.17
CA ILE A 237 1.67 19.05 17.16
C ILE A 237 2.85 19.73 17.86
N VAL A 238 4.07 19.27 17.57
CA VAL A 238 5.31 19.94 17.99
C VAL A 238 5.80 20.78 16.81
N ASN A 239 5.83 22.09 16.98
CA ASN A 239 6.25 23.04 15.96
C ASN A 239 7.49 23.83 16.43
N ASN A 240 8.66 23.42 15.96
CA ASN A 240 9.92 24.09 16.26
C ASN A 240 10.30 25.01 15.10
N TYR A 241 10.30 26.32 15.39
CA TYR A 241 10.61 27.39 14.46
C TYR A 241 11.95 28.07 14.80
N LYS A 242 12.18 28.44 16.06
CA LYS A 242 13.34 29.24 16.50
C LYS A 242 14.41 28.38 17.13
N PHE A 243 15.48 28.11 16.39
CA PHE A 243 16.59 27.28 16.86
C PHE A 243 17.75 28.11 17.40
N ALA A 244 18.57 27.49 18.24
CA ALA A 244 19.84 28.00 18.74
C ALA A 244 20.82 28.26 17.58
N PRO A 245 21.83 29.12 17.79
CA PRO A 245 22.81 29.45 16.75
C PRO A 245 23.45 28.20 16.14
N GLY A 246 23.50 28.15 14.80
CA GLY A 246 24.01 27.00 14.03
C GLY A 246 22.91 26.26 13.24
N LEU A 247 21.63 26.48 13.56
CA LEU A 247 20.50 26.00 12.78
C LEU A 247 19.63 27.19 12.32
N LYS A 248 19.14 27.14 11.07
CA LYS A 248 18.31 28.21 10.51
C LYS A 248 16.88 28.15 11.05
N PRO A 249 16.16 29.28 11.21
CA PRO A 249 14.72 29.24 11.45
C PRO A 249 13.97 28.49 10.35
N ARG A 250 12.85 27.86 10.70
CA ARG A 250 12.02 27.08 9.75
C ARG A 250 10.87 27.91 9.17
N GLU A 251 11.17 28.79 8.23
CA GLU A 251 10.14 29.59 7.56
C GLU A 251 9.03 28.71 6.97
N GLY A 252 7.78 29.14 7.14
CA GLY A 252 6.58 28.40 6.71
C GLY A 252 6.01 27.42 7.74
N THR A 253 6.80 26.93 8.70
CA THR A 253 6.36 25.89 9.66
C THR A 253 5.14 26.29 10.49
N ASN A 254 4.98 27.59 10.78
CA ASN A 254 3.83 28.09 11.53
C ASN A 254 2.52 27.97 10.75
N LEU A 255 2.56 28.16 9.42
CA LEU A 255 1.41 27.98 8.56
C LEU A 255 1.05 26.49 8.48
N ASP A 256 2.05 25.62 8.33
CA ASP A 256 1.85 24.16 8.35
C ASP A 256 1.21 23.70 9.67
N ALA A 257 1.71 24.19 10.81
CA ALA A 257 1.15 23.89 12.12
C ALA A 257 -0.30 24.34 12.27
N GLU A 258 -0.64 25.54 11.76
CA GLU A 258 -2.01 26.06 11.76
C GLU A 258 -2.94 25.20 10.89
N CYS A 259 -2.50 24.81 9.69
CA CYS A 259 -3.25 23.92 8.81
C CYS A 259 -3.50 22.55 9.45
N LEU A 260 -2.47 21.95 10.06
CA LEU A 260 -2.60 20.68 10.79
C LEU A 260 -3.58 20.79 11.95
N TRP A 261 -3.47 21.87 12.73
CA TRP A 261 -4.36 22.14 13.85
C TRP A 261 -5.83 22.20 13.39
N LYS A 262 -6.14 22.99 12.34
CA LYS A 262 -7.49 23.10 11.77
C LYS A 262 -8.02 21.76 11.26
N VAL A 263 -7.19 20.99 10.56
CA VAL A 263 -7.59 19.68 10.00
C VAL A 263 -7.91 18.68 11.10
N PHE A 264 -7.05 18.54 12.11
CA PHE A 264 -7.26 17.55 13.17
C PHE A 264 -8.37 17.97 14.14
N GLU A 265 -8.56 19.26 14.38
CA GLU A 265 -9.74 19.76 15.11
C GLU A 265 -11.03 19.44 14.33
N TRP A 266 -11.07 19.71 13.03
CA TRP A 266 -12.20 19.39 12.16
C TRP A 266 -12.52 17.88 12.14
N LEU A 267 -11.48 17.03 12.19
CA LEU A 267 -11.63 15.57 12.29
C LEU A 267 -12.06 15.09 13.69
N GLY A 268 -12.19 15.99 14.67
CA GLY A 268 -12.69 15.70 16.02
C GLY A 268 -11.63 15.23 17.01
N PHE A 269 -10.35 15.54 16.77
CA PHE A 269 -9.26 15.27 17.72
C PHE A 269 -9.15 16.38 18.76
N GLU A 270 -8.69 16.01 19.95
CA GLU A 270 -8.19 16.96 20.94
C GLU A 270 -6.77 17.38 20.54
N THR A 271 -6.64 18.55 19.91
CA THR A 271 -5.37 19.06 19.39
C THR A 271 -4.57 19.82 20.45
N VAL A 272 -3.29 19.46 20.61
CA VAL A 272 -2.32 20.11 21.51
C VAL A 272 -1.18 20.65 20.65
N LEU A 273 -0.92 21.96 20.72
CA LEU A 273 0.16 22.61 19.97
C LEU A 273 1.27 23.08 20.92
N GLU A 274 2.44 22.47 20.79
CA GLU A 274 3.66 22.85 21.51
C GLU A 274 4.62 23.56 20.55
N LYS A 275 5.27 24.62 21.03
CA LYS A 275 6.14 25.47 20.21
C LYS A 275 7.54 25.55 20.77
N ASP A 276 8.52 25.48 19.88
CA ASP A 276 9.93 25.74 20.16
C ASP A 276 10.49 24.93 21.36
N LEU A 277 10.24 23.61 21.36
CA LEU A 277 10.69 22.69 22.40
C LEU A 277 12.17 22.28 22.22
N LYS A 278 12.93 22.25 23.31
CA LYS A 278 14.27 21.64 23.41
C LYS A 278 14.18 20.12 23.32
N GLY A 279 15.31 19.45 23.08
CA GLY A 279 15.32 18.00 22.87
C GLY A 279 14.77 17.21 24.05
N ASN A 280 15.09 17.62 25.28
CA ASN A 280 14.54 17.03 26.49
C ASN A 280 13.05 17.34 26.69
N GLU A 281 12.60 18.55 26.32
CA GLU A 281 11.20 18.98 26.42
C GLU A 281 10.31 18.20 25.44
N ILE A 282 10.79 17.92 24.22
CA ILE A 282 10.10 17.03 23.27
C ILE A 282 9.87 15.65 23.90
N LEU A 283 10.89 15.08 24.55
CA LEU A 283 10.76 13.79 25.25
C LEU A 283 9.79 13.88 26.42
N SER A 284 9.84 14.95 27.23
CA SER A 284 8.91 15.17 28.34
C SER A 284 7.47 15.20 27.86
N VAL A 285 7.16 15.97 26.81
CA VAL A 285 5.79 16.05 26.26
C VAL A 285 5.33 14.70 25.73
N MET A 286 6.20 13.92 25.08
CA MET A 286 5.84 12.56 24.62
C MET A 286 5.60 11.59 25.78
N LEU A 287 6.39 11.67 26.85
CA LEU A 287 6.18 10.87 28.06
C LEU A 287 4.87 11.25 28.77
N GLU A 288 4.59 12.55 28.88
CA GLU A 288 3.32 13.04 29.41
C GLU A 288 2.14 12.56 28.57
N LEU A 289 2.25 12.61 27.25
CA LEU A 289 1.25 12.08 26.32
C LEU A 289 1.03 10.57 26.52
N GLY A 290 2.11 9.79 26.65
CA GLY A 290 2.04 8.36 26.95
C GLY A 290 1.47 8.04 28.34
N GLY A 291 1.58 8.96 29.29
CA GLY A 291 1.02 8.85 30.64
C GLY A 291 -0.47 9.17 30.75
N ARG A 292 -1.10 9.72 29.72
CA ARG A 292 -2.55 10.00 29.72
C ARG A 292 -3.37 8.72 29.59
N ASP A 293 -4.63 8.80 30.03
CA ASP A 293 -5.60 7.72 29.79
C ASP A 293 -6.21 7.85 28.39
N HIS A 294 -5.93 6.86 27.54
CA HIS A 294 -6.44 6.78 26.17
C HIS A 294 -7.55 5.75 26.02
N ASN A 295 -8.08 5.14 27.08
CA ASN A 295 -9.04 4.04 26.99
C ASN A 295 -10.30 4.39 26.18
N GLN A 296 -10.79 5.64 26.32
CA GLN A 296 -11.96 6.17 25.60
C GLN A 296 -11.62 6.87 24.27
N MET A 297 -10.42 6.65 23.75
CA MET A 297 -9.94 7.20 22.49
C MET A 297 -9.73 6.11 21.44
N ASP A 298 -9.90 6.41 20.16
CA ASP A 298 -9.69 5.44 19.08
C ASP A 298 -8.22 5.38 18.63
N CYS A 299 -7.55 6.51 18.47
CA CYS A 299 -6.16 6.53 18.01
C CYS A 299 -5.35 7.71 18.58
N LEU A 300 -4.06 7.74 18.27
CA LEU A 300 -3.16 8.84 18.61
C LEU A 300 -2.52 9.41 17.35
N VAL A 301 -2.39 10.74 17.28
CA VAL A 301 -1.66 11.44 16.21
C VAL A 301 -0.54 12.28 16.81
N CYS A 302 0.65 12.20 16.23
CA CYS A 302 1.79 13.07 16.54
C CYS A 302 2.34 13.69 15.26
N CYS A 303 2.28 15.00 15.14
CA CYS A 303 2.91 15.79 14.08
C CYS A 303 4.14 16.48 14.65
N ILE A 304 5.32 16.24 14.07
CA ILE A 304 6.58 16.84 14.53
C ILE A 304 7.20 17.61 13.38
N LEU A 305 7.18 18.94 13.50
CA LEU A 305 7.77 19.88 12.56
C LEU A 305 9.05 20.43 13.18
N SER A 306 10.21 19.87 12.81
CA SER A 306 11.51 20.35 13.30
C SER A 306 12.65 20.16 12.28
N HIS A 307 13.85 20.63 12.59
CA HIS A 307 15.06 20.11 11.96
C HIS A 307 15.27 18.64 12.34
N GLY A 308 16.13 17.95 11.60
CA GLY A 308 16.48 16.58 11.92
C GLY A 308 17.65 16.08 11.09
N LYS A 309 17.90 14.80 11.26
CA LYS A 309 18.74 13.96 10.39
C LYS A 309 18.15 12.56 10.43
N GLU A 310 18.61 11.68 9.56
CA GLU A 310 18.14 10.29 9.49
C GLU A 310 17.94 9.66 10.88
N GLY A 311 16.69 9.25 11.16
CA GLY A 311 16.26 8.61 12.40
C GLY A 311 16.03 9.55 13.60
N SER A 312 16.15 10.87 13.45
CA SER A 312 16.02 11.84 14.55
C SER A 312 15.42 13.19 14.16
N VAL A 313 14.84 13.85 15.14
CA VAL A 313 14.41 15.26 15.09
C VAL A 313 15.27 16.06 16.06
N HIS A 314 15.45 17.35 15.84
CA HIS A 314 16.21 18.22 16.74
C HIS A 314 15.28 19.03 17.62
N GLY A 315 15.67 19.23 18.88
CA GLY A 315 15.13 20.31 19.70
C GLY A 315 15.60 21.68 19.20
N VAL A 316 14.97 22.75 19.69
CA VAL A 316 15.44 24.11 19.38
C VAL A 316 16.84 24.39 19.89
N ASP A 317 17.31 23.66 20.90
CA ASP A 317 18.68 23.64 21.40
C ASP A 317 19.67 22.88 20.48
N GLY A 318 19.19 22.36 19.35
CA GLY A 318 19.97 21.55 18.41
C GLY A 318 20.24 20.13 18.90
N GLN A 319 19.72 19.73 20.06
CA GLN A 319 19.93 18.39 20.59
C GLN A 319 19.09 17.37 19.81
N PRO A 320 19.69 16.28 19.30
CA PRO A 320 18.96 15.26 18.57
C PRO A 320 18.13 14.37 19.50
N VAL A 321 16.91 14.07 19.07
CA VAL A 321 15.98 13.17 19.72
C VAL A 321 15.62 12.08 18.73
N LEU A 322 15.90 10.82 19.10
CA LEU A 322 15.62 9.68 18.24
C LEU A 322 14.12 9.49 18.07
N ILE A 323 13.67 9.36 16.83
CA ILE A 323 12.25 9.13 16.51
C ILE A 323 11.75 7.85 17.19
N LYS A 324 12.60 6.81 17.25
CA LYS A 324 12.30 5.56 17.97
C LYS A 324 11.94 5.80 19.43
N LYS A 325 12.63 6.70 20.14
CA LYS A 325 12.33 7.03 21.55
C LYS A 325 10.98 7.73 21.71
N LEU A 326 10.61 8.57 20.74
CA LEU A 326 9.29 9.21 20.72
C LEU A 326 8.19 8.15 20.53
N MET A 327 8.37 7.24 19.58
CA MET A 327 7.43 6.12 19.34
C MET A 327 7.34 5.16 20.53
N GLU A 328 8.47 4.86 21.19
CA GLU A 328 8.53 4.02 22.40
C GLU A 328 7.65 4.58 23.52
N SER A 329 7.65 5.90 23.71
CA SER A 329 6.90 6.57 24.80
C SER A 329 5.39 6.35 24.73
N VAL A 330 4.87 6.05 23.54
CA VAL A 330 3.42 5.84 23.30
C VAL A 330 3.12 4.44 22.76
N ASN A 331 4.09 3.51 22.77
CA ASN A 331 3.87 2.14 22.31
C ASN A 331 2.97 1.36 23.28
N GLY A 332 2.49 0.18 22.88
CA GLY A 332 1.56 -0.61 23.73
C GLY A 332 2.17 -1.13 25.03
N SER A 333 3.51 -1.18 25.16
CA SER A 333 4.18 -1.61 26.39
C SER A 333 4.33 -0.49 27.41
N HIS A 334 4.65 0.73 26.97
CA HIS A 334 4.80 1.90 27.85
C HIS A 334 3.48 2.64 28.08
N CYS A 335 2.54 2.56 27.13
CA CYS A 335 1.19 3.10 27.24
C CYS A 335 0.15 2.00 26.95
N PRO A 336 -0.23 1.19 27.96
CA PRO A 336 -1.17 0.08 27.77
C PRO A 336 -2.55 0.51 27.26
N SER A 337 -3.02 1.72 27.58
CA SER A 337 -4.30 2.26 27.09
C SER A 337 -4.30 2.57 25.58
N LEU A 338 -3.12 2.57 24.94
CA LEU A 338 -2.92 2.65 23.49
C LEU A 338 -2.53 1.29 22.85
N ALA A 339 -2.56 0.18 23.59
CA ALA A 339 -2.32 -1.14 23.01
C ALA A 339 -3.40 -1.50 21.99
N GLY A 340 -3.00 -1.95 20.80
CA GLY A 340 -3.92 -2.25 19.69
C GLY A 340 -4.53 -1.02 19.00
N LYS A 341 -4.23 0.20 19.46
CA LYS A 341 -4.70 1.45 18.86
C LYS A 341 -3.66 2.04 17.90
N PRO A 342 -4.04 2.53 16.71
CA PRO A 342 -3.13 3.18 15.78
C PRO A 342 -2.43 4.38 16.42
N LYS A 343 -1.11 4.51 16.19
CA LYS A 343 -0.36 5.75 16.46
C LYS A 343 0.21 6.26 15.14
N LEU A 344 -0.29 7.40 14.70
CA LEU A 344 0.09 8.03 13.43
C LEU A 344 1.16 9.07 13.70
N PHE A 345 2.30 8.96 13.03
CA PHE A 345 3.41 9.91 13.15
C PHE A 345 3.65 10.61 11.82
N PHE A 346 3.51 11.94 11.82
CA PHE A 346 3.83 12.80 10.69
C PHE A 346 5.09 13.60 11.02
N ILE A 347 6.22 13.22 10.43
CA ILE A 347 7.52 13.80 10.78
C ILE A 347 8.01 14.63 9.61
N GLN A 348 7.95 15.95 9.77
CA GLN A 348 8.47 16.90 8.80
C GLN A 348 9.81 17.42 9.31
N ALA A 349 10.86 16.67 9.02
CA ALA A 349 12.24 16.99 9.37
C ALA A 349 13.18 16.39 8.33
N CYS A 350 14.39 16.94 8.19
CA CYS A 350 15.39 16.36 7.30
C CYS A 350 15.70 14.93 7.75
N GLN A 351 15.56 13.95 6.85
CA GLN A 351 15.89 12.53 7.10
C GLN A 351 17.00 12.02 6.18
N GLY A 352 17.73 12.93 5.51
CA GLY A 352 18.82 12.61 4.59
C GLY A 352 19.53 13.87 4.10
N THR A 353 20.57 13.68 3.29
CA THR A 353 21.40 14.77 2.73
C THR A 353 20.98 15.20 1.32
N SER A 354 20.15 14.41 0.65
CA SER A 354 19.62 14.72 -0.67
C SER A 354 18.51 15.76 -0.57
N GLU A 355 18.66 16.89 -1.24
CA GLU A 355 17.56 17.84 -1.41
C GLU A 355 16.40 17.15 -2.14
N GLN A 356 15.22 17.14 -1.51
CA GLN A 356 14.01 16.69 -2.18
C GLN A 356 13.69 17.71 -3.28
N LYS A 357 13.84 17.31 -4.54
CA LYS A 357 13.46 18.15 -5.68
C LYS A 357 11.96 18.39 -5.63
N ALA A 358 11.55 19.64 -5.88
CA ALA A 358 10.15 19.95 -6.08
C ALA A 358 9.58 19.03 -7.17
N VAL A 359 8.49 18.33 -6.84
CA VAL A 359 7.69 17.64 -7.85
C VAL A 359 6.86 18.72 -8.52
N TYR A 360 7.23 19.08 -9.75
CA TYR A 360 6.44 20.02 -10.53
C TYR A 360 5.11 19.35 -10.87
N ILE A 361 4.05 19.85 -10.27
CA ILE A 361 2.68 19.50 -10.63
C ILE A 361 2.37 20.38 -11.84
N GLU A 362 2.25 19.79 -13.04
CA GLU A 362 1.66 20.50 -14.18
C GLU A 362 0.23 20.86 -13.80
N ALA A 363 -0.10 22.15 -13.82
CA ALA A 363 -1.47 22.60 -13.65
C ALA A 363 -2.26 22.18 -14.89
N ASP A 364 -3.42 21.56 -14.68
CA ASP A 364 -4.31 21.04 -15.73
C ASP A 364 -5.07 22.16 -16.48
N GLY A 365 -4.40 23.25 -16.85
CA GLY A 365 -5.00 24.38 -17.54
C GLY A 365 -4.05 25.01 -18.57
N PRO A 366 -4.57 25.53 -19.69
CA PRO A 366 -3.75 26.18 -20.70
C PRO A 366 -3.11 27.44 -20.11
N ALA A 367 -1.82 27.65 -20.38
CA ALA A 367 -1.15 28.91 -20.10
C ALA A 367 -1.76 30.01 -20.98
N GLU A 368 -2.23 31.10 -20.36
CA GLU A 368 -2.67 32.32 -21.06
C GLU A 368 -1.52 33.04 -21.76
#